data_AF-A0A1G6Z0N3-F1
#
_entry.id   AF-A0A1G6Z0N3-F1
#
_cell.length_a   1.000
_cell.length_b   1.000
_cell.length_c   1.000
_cell.angle_alpha   90.00
_cell.angle_beta   90.00
_cell.angle_gamma   90.00
#
_symmetry.space_group_name_H-M   'P 1'
#
loop_
_entity.id
_entity.type
_entity.pdbx_description
1 polymer ?
#
loop_
_entity_poly.entity_id
_entity_poly.type
_entity_poly.pdbx_seq_one_letter_code
_entity_poly.pdbx_strand_id
1 'polypeptide(L)'
;MPDKTISMLEVERYTHIECRCRSCRNWVAVPFDMIRRQRPRWLLSAITIEDLGKKMPCGKCGSRDVEYKPMRQEDAPGYAKRY
;
A
#
# COMPACT_ATOMS: atom_id res chain seq x y z
N MET A 1 -4.90 2.77 -15.74
CA MET A 1 -5.04 1.35 -15.34
C MET A 1 -6.36 1.25 -14.63
N PRO A 2 -7.26 0.30 -14.93
CA PRO A 2 -8.57 0.28 -14.28
C PRO A 2 -8.38 0.16 -12.77
N ASP A 3 -9.10 1.00 -12.03
CA ASP A 3 -9.15 1.18 -10.57
C ASP A 3 -9.48 -0.15 -9.85
N LYS A 4 -8.54 -1.09 -9.86
CA LYS A 4 -8.71 -2.37 -9.14
C LYS A 4 -8.72 -2.09 -7.65
N THR A 5 -9.75 -2.60 -6.98
CA THR A 5 -9.86 -2.52 -5.52
C THR A 5 -8.82 -3.41 -4.85
N ILE A 6 -8.51 -3.14 -3.59
CA ILE A 6 -7.55 -3.95 -2.83
C ILE A 6 -7.96 -5.43 -2.81
N SER A 7 -9.26 -5.74 -2.72
CA SER A 7 -9.73 -7.14 -2.76
C SER A 7 -9.35 -7.85 -4.06
N MET A 8 -9.49 -7.18 -5.21
CA MET A 8 -9.11 -7.75 -6.51
C MET A 8 -7.61 -7.97 -6.59
N LEU A 9 -6.84 -7.02 -6.06
CA LEU A 9 -5.39 -7.09 -6.00
C LEU A 9 -4.91 -8.26 -5.12
N GLU A 10 -5.56 -8.49 -3.98
CA GLU A 10 -5.27 -9.65 -3.12
C GLU A 10 -5.55 -10.98 -3.83
N VAL A 11 -6.64 -11.08 -4.60
CA VAL A 11 -6.93 -12.25 -5.44
C VAL A 11 -5.83 -12.46 -6.50
N GLU A 12 -5.28 -11.37 -7.03
CA GLU A 12 -4.14 -11.39 -7.97
C GLU A 12 -2.77 -11.57 -7.29
N ARG A 13 -2.75 -11.88 -5.98
CA ARG A 13 -1.55 -12.04 -5.14
C ARG A 13 -0.74 -10.77 -4.88
N TYR A 14 -1.31 -9.61 -5.14
CA TYR A 14 -0.77 -8.35 -4.63
C TYR A 14 -1.21 -8.19 -3.18
N THR A 15 -0.25 -8.30 -2.27
CA THR A 15 -0.51 -8.28 -0.82
C THR A 15 0.05 -7.02 -0.16
N HIS A 16 0.84 -6.23 -0.89
CA HIS A 16 1.52 -5.04 -0.42
C HIS A 16 1.18 -3.83 -1.30
N ILE A 17 1.25 -2.66 -0.70
CA ILE A 17 1.31 -1.37 -1.39
C ILE A 17 2.70 -0.80 -1.21
N GLU A 18 3.37 -0.55 -2.32
CA GLU A 18 4.57 0.28 -2.36
C GLU A 18 4.14 1.74 -2.30
N CYS A 19 4.67 2.46 -1.32
CA CYS A 19 4.50 3.89 -1.16
C CYS A 19 5.85 4.57 -1.32
N ARG A 20 6.08 5.25 -2.45
CA ARG A 20 7.31 5.96 -2.77
C ARG A 20 7.13 7.46 -2.61
N CYS A 21 7.70 8.03 -1.56
CA CYS A 21 7.65 9.48 -1.33
C CYS A 21 8.68 10.18 -2.20
N ARG A 22 8.24 11.12 -3.06
CA ARG A 22 9.17 11.89 -3.91
C ARG A 22 10.05 12.83 -3.10
N SER A 23 9.51 13.47 -2.05
CA SER A 23 10.29 14.38 -1.18
C SER A 23 11.38 13.66 -0.40
N CYS A 24 11.10 12.47 0.14
CA CYS A 24 12.09 11.67 0.86
C CYS A 24 12.99 10.85 -0.05
N ARG A 25 12.66 10.74 -1.34
CA ARG A 25 13.27 9.80 -2.31
C ARG A 25 13.41 8.39 -1.75
N ASN A 26 12.48 8.01 -0.88
CA ASN A 26 12.44 6.74 -0.20
C ASN A 26 11.11 6.05 -0.49
N TRP A 27 11.14 4.73 -0.49
CA TRP A 27 9.96 3.92 -0.68
C TRP A 27 9.81 2.92 0.46
N VAL A 28 8.57 2.58 0.76
CA VAL A 28 8.22 1.62 1.79
C VAL A 28 7.18 0.66 1.23
N ALA A 29 7.30 -0.63 1.53
CA ALA A 29 6.26 -1.61 1.24
C ALA A 29 5.44 -1.85 2.51
N VAL A 30 4.12 -1.65 2.42
CA VAL A 30 3.19 -1.85 3.53
C VAL A 30 2.20 -2.96 3.16
N PRO A 31 2.02 -4.00 3.99
CA PRO A 31 1.04 -5.05 3.70
C PRO A 31 -0.39 -4.54 3.92
N PHE A 32 -1.32 -4.99 3.08
CA PHE A 32 -2.75 -4.68 3.28
C PHE A 32 -3.29 -5.19 4.62
N ASP A 33 -2.80 -6.33 5.12
CA ASP A 33 -3.18 -6.86 6.44
C ASP A 33 -2.82 -5.88 7.57
N MET A 34 -1.63 -5.29 7.52
CA MET A 34 -1.20 -4.30 8.51
C MET A 34 -2.09 -3.05 8.49
N ILE A 35 -2.50 -2.61 7.30
CA ILE A 35 -3.39 -1.45 7.15
C ILE A 35 -4.80 -1.80 7.64
N ARG A 36 -5.30 -3.02 7.40
CA ARG A 36 -6.59 -3.51 7.95
C ARG A 36 -6.58 -3.47 9.47
N ARG A 37 -5.51 -3.93 10.10
CA ARG A 37 -5.37 -3.94 11.57
C ARG A 37 -5.30 -2.53 12.15
N GLN A 38 -4.53 -1.63 11.53
CA GLN A 38 -4.36 -0.26 12.06
C GLN A 38 -5.53 0.68 11.71
N ARG A 39 -6.19 0.45 10.58
CA ARG A 39 -7.26 1.30 10.03
C ARG A 39 -8.48 0.45 9.64
N PRO A 40 -9.13 -0.24 10.60
CA PRO A 40 -10.28 -1.10 10.30
C PRO A 40 -11.46 -0.33 9.69
N ARG A 41 -11.55 0.97 9.95
CA ARG A 41 -12.61 1.85 9.42
C ARG A 41 -12.45 2.25 7.95
N TRP A 42 -11.31 1.95 7.31
CA TRP A 42 -11.03 2.41 5.95
C TRP A 42 -11.61 1.52 4.85
N LEU A 43 -12.29 0.41 5.21
CA LEU A 43 -12.92 -0.52 4.27
C LEU A 43 -12.02 -0.86 3.07
N LEU A 44 -10.77 -1.27 3.36
CA LEU A 44 -9.73 -1.53 2.35
C LEU A 44 -10.24 -2.36 1.15
N SER A 45 -11.08 -3.34 1.43
CA SER A 45 -11.66 -4.22 0.43
C SER A 45 -12.45 -3.51 -0.69
N ALA A 46 -12.99 -2.33 -0.42
CA ALA A 46 -13.82 -1.55 -1.34
C ALA A 46 -13.11 -0.31 -1.91
N ILE A 47 -11.90 0.00 -1.45
CA ILE A 47 -11.13 1.15 -1.95
C ILE A 47 -10.07 0.68 -2.94
N THR A 48 -9.57 1.61 -3.75
CA THR A 48 -8.52 1.35 -4.73
C THR A 48 -7.16 1.79 -4.18
N ILE A 49 -6.08 1.35 -4.83
CA ILE A 49 -4.70 1.71 -4.42
C ILE A 49 -4.52 3.22 -4.39
N GLU A 50 -5.11 3.93 -5.36
CA GLU A 50 -4.98 5.38 -5.45
C GLU A 50 -5.70 6.09 -4.32
N ASP A 51 -6.93 5.67 -4.00
CA ASP A 51 -7.69 6.23 -2.89
C ASP A 51 -7.07 5.90 -1.53
N LEU A 52 -6.50 4.69 -1.39
CA LEU A 52 -5.73 4.31 -0.24
C LEU A 52 -4.46 5.18 -0.10
N GLY A 53 -3.73 5.36 -1.19
CA GLY A 53 -2.52 6.17 -1.26
C GLY A 53 -2.77 7.64 -0.91
N LYS A 54 -3.85 8.25 -1.40
CA LYS A 54 -4.28 9.61 -1.03
C LYS A 54 -4.53 9.77 0.48
N LYS A 55 -4.96 8.70 1.16
CA LYS A 55 -5.18 8.69 2.61
C LYS A 55 -3.90 8.42 3.40
N MET A 56 -2.83 7.95 2.77
CA MET A 56 -1.55 7.61 3.39
C MET A 56 -0.46 8.66 3.10
N PRO A 57 -0.26 9.64 4.00
CA PRO A 57 0.88 10.54 3.89
C PRO A 57 2.20 9.82 4.21
N CYS A 58 3.32 10.35 3.73
CA CYS A 58 4.64 9.88 4.12
C CYS A 58 4.84 10.04 5.63
N GLY A 59 5.09 8.93 6.34
CA GLY A 59 5.31 8.96 7.80
C GLY A 59 6.55 9.76 8.23
N LYS A 60 7.50 9.99 7.33
CA LYS A 60 8.75 10.73 7.62
C LYS A 60 8.63 12.24 7.42
N CYS A 61 8.02 12.69 6.32
CA CYS A 61 7.94 14.12 5.97
C CYS A 61 6.52 14.69 5.93
N GLY A 62 5.48 13.87 6.11
CA GLY A 62 4.08 14.29 6.02
C GLY A 62 3.58 14.62 4.61
N SER A 63 4.45 14.61 3.59
CA SER A 63 4.06 14.89 2.21
C SER A 63 3.08 13.84 1.68
N ARG A 64 2.07 14.31 0.94
CA ARG A 64 1.11 13.48 0.20
C ARG A 64 1.55 13.18 -1.23
N ASP A 65 2.70 13.71 -1.65
CA ASP A 65 3.36 13.44 -2.92
C ASP A 65 4.06 12.08 -2.87
N VAL A 66 3.23 11.04 -2.81
CA VAL A 66 3.63 9.64 -2.67
C VAL A 66 3.09 8.91 -3.89
N GLU A 67 3.98 8.27 -4.64
CA GLU A 67 3.62 7.37 -5.72
C GLU A 67 3.25 6.02 -5.11
N TYR A 68 2.10 5.48 -5.49
CA TYR A 68 1.56 4.26 -4.91
C TYR A 68 1.38 3.19 -5.98
N LYS A 69 1.90 1.99 -5.72
CA LYS A 69 1.83 0.86 -6.65
C LYS A 69 1.50 -0.43 -5.90
N PRO A 70 0.61 -1.28 -6.42
CA PRO A 70 0.42 -2.61 -5.86
C PRO A 70 1.68 -3.45 -6.08
N MET A 71 2.08 -4.18 -5.05
CA MET A 71 3.29 -4.99 -5.01
C MET A 71 2.97 -6.39 -4.48
N ARG A 72 3.58 -7.42 -5.08
CA ARG A 72 3.47 -8.80 -4.59
C ARG A 72 4.44 -9.02 -3.44
N GLN A 73 4.20 -10.03 -2.63
CA GLN A 73 5.09 -10.37 -1.51
C GLN A 73 6.52 -10.69 -1.97
N GLU A 74 6.67 -11.31 -3.14
CA GLU A 74 7.97 -11.67 -3.73
C GLU A 74 8.82 -10.44 -4.08
N ASP A 75 8.17 -9.35 -4.50
CA ASP A 75 8.80 -8.08 -4.86
C ASP A 75 9.02 -7.15 -3.65
N ALA A 76 8.52 -7.52 -2.46
CA ALA A 76 8.60 -6.72 -1.24
C ALA A 76 9.81 -7.14 -0.37
N PRO A 77 10.99 -6.48 -0.49
CA PRO A 77 12.26 -6.94 0.08
C PRO A 77 12.31 -6.90 1.62
N GLY A 78 11.33 -6.26 2.27
CA GLY A 78 11.30 -6.08 3.73
C GLY A 78 10.30 -6.95 4.49
N TYR A 79 9.32 -7.55 3.81
CA TYR A 79 8.21 -8.28 4.47
C TYR A 79 8.22 -9.80 4.17
N ALA A 80 9.32 -10.32 3.61
CA ALA A 80 9.52 -11.74 3.35
C ALA A 80 9.86 -12.57 4.62
N LYS A 81 9.71 -12.01 5.84
CA LYS A 81 10.01 -12.74 7.08
C LYS A 81 8.76 -13.09 7.87
N ARG A 82 8.44 -14.39 7.80
CA ARG A 82 7.74 -15.24 8.78
C ARG A 82 6.21 -15.08 8.84
N TYR A 83 5.53 -15.92 8.08
CA TYR A 83 4.47 -16.77 8.64
C TYR A 83 4.90 -18.23 8.45
#